data_AF-A0A514LFE0-F1
#
_entry.id   AF-A0A514LFE0-F1
#
_cell.length_a   1.000
_cell.length_b   1.000
_cell.length_c   1.000
_cell.angle_alpha   90.00
_cell.angle_beta   90.00
_cell.angle_gamma   90.00
#
_symmetry.space_group_name_H-M   'P 1'
#
loop_
_entity.id
_entity.type
_entity.pdbx_description
1 polymer ?
#
loop_
_entity_poly.entity_id
_entity_poly.type
_entity_poly.pdbx_seq_one_letter_code
_entity_poly.pdbx_strand_id
1 'polypeptide(L)'
;METKEARRIVSLLADGKDPRTRKMLPDNNTYQNPDTVRALFIAVKGLERLERYETRALQLPENAGKSWTDEEDETLAKAYENGTSIKQLASRHKRTEGSIQARLIKLDKILFV
;
A
#
# COMPACT_ATOMS: atom_id res chain seq x y z
N MET A 1 14.06 -0.14 -12.46
CA MET A 1 14.36 0.83 -11.37
C MET A 1 13.26 0.71 -10.34
N GLU A 2 13.60 0.55 -9.06
CA GLU A 2 12.61 0.50 -7.98
C GLU A 2 12.04 1.88 -7.66
N THR A 3 10.79 1.96 -7.18
CA THR A 3 10.12 3.23 -6.85
C THR A 3 10.88 4.04 -5.79
N LYS A 4 11.49 3.35 -4.83
CA LYS A 4 12.35 3.98 -3.81
C LYS A 4 13.58 4.67 -4.41
N GLU A 5 14.22 4.04 -5.39
CA GLU A 5 15.37 4.62 -6.08
C GLU A 5 14.96 5.77 -7.00
N ALA A 6 13.83 5.63 -7.70
CA ALA A 6 13.23 6.72 -8.47
C ALA A 6 12.96 7.96 -7.59
N ARG A 7 12.36 7.76 -6.42
CA ARG A 7 12.09 8.83 -5.45
C ARG A 7 13.37 9.52 -5.00
N ARG A 8 14.42 8.74 -4.69
CA ARG A 8 15.73 9.28 -4.30
C ARG A 8 16.31 10.18 -5.38
N ILE A 9 16.29 9.72 -6.64
CA ILE A 9 16.83 10.47 -7.78
C ILE A 9 16.06 11.79 -7.97
N VAL A 10 14.73 11.73 -8.02
CA VAL A 10 13.88 12.91 -8.25
C VAL A 10 13.98 13.90 -7.08
N SER A 11 14.09 13.42 -5.84
CA SER A 11 14.32 14.27 -4.67
C SER A 11 15.65 15.02 -4.76
N LEU A 12 16.73 14.35 -5.16
CA LEU A 12 18.03 15.01 -5.33
C LEU A 12 17.97 16.08 -6.42
N LEU A 13 17.27 15.83 -7.52
CA LEU A 13 17.07 16.84 -8.57
C LEU A 13 16.26 18.05 -8.07
N ALA A 14 15.20 17.81 -7.29
CA ALA A 14 14.42 18.88 -6.67
C ALA A 14 15.27 19.74 -5.72
N ASP A 15 16.19 19.11 -4.99
CA ASP A 15 17.16 19.77 -4.11
C ASP A 15 18.34 20.42 -4.86
N GLY A 16 18.37 20.33 -6.20
CA GLY A 16 19.45 20.89 -7.01
C GLY A 16 20.75 20.12 -6.93
N LYS A 17 20.70 18.81 -6.66
CA LYS A 17 21.87 17.93 -6.53
C LYS A 17 21.92 16.90 -7.65
N ASP A 18 23.13 16.60 -8.11
CA ASP A 18 23.39 15.51 -9.04
C ASP A 18 23.06 14.16 -8.36
N PRO A 19 22.16 13.32 -8.93
CA PRO A 19 21.75 12.07 -8.31
C PRO A 19 22.83 11.00 -8.16
N ARG A 20 23.91 11.10 -8.95
CA ARG A 20 25.07 10.19 -8.94
C ARG A 20 26.14 10.67 -7.97
N THR A 21 26.49 11.95 -8.01
CA THR A 21 27.61 12.50 -7.21
C THR A 21 27.19 13.15 -5.89
N ARG A 22 25.90 13.47 -5.74
CA ARG A 22 25.29 14.20 -4.60
C ARG A 22 25.80 15.64 -4.42
N LYS A 23 26.56 16.17 -5.38
CA LYS A 23 27.03 17.55 -5.39
C LYS A 23 25.97 18.48 -5.95
N MET A 24 26.06 19.77 -5.64
CA MET A 24 25.18 20.80 -6.21
C MET A 24 25.35 20.86 -7.73
N LEU A 25 24.23 21.02 -8.44
CA LEU A 25 24.19 21.28 -9.86
C LEU A 25 24.61 22.74 -10.12
N PRO A 26 25.24 23.05 -11.27
CA PRO A 26 25.61 24.42 -11.63
C PRO A 26 24.40 25.34 -11.76
N ASP A 27 24.54 26.63 -11.46
CA ASP A 27 23.43 27.60 -11.38
C ASP A 27 22.58 27.74 -12.65
N ASN A 28 23.14 27.44 -13.83
CA ASN A 28 22.44 27.51 -15.11
C ASN A 28 21.86 26.14 -15.56
N ASN A 29 21.11 25.47 -14.68
CA ASN A 29 20.50 24.18 -15.00
C ASN A 29 18.97 24.24 -15.00
N THR A 30 18.34 23.45 -15.87
CA THR A 30 16.88 23.42 -16.06
C THR A 30 16.12 22.86 -14.86
N TYR A 31 16.78 22.12 -13.97
CA TYR A 31 16.20 21.54 -12.75
C TYR A 31 16.00 22.57 -11.64
N GLN A 32 16.71 23.70 -11.68
CA GLN A 32 16.59 24.79 -10.71
C GLN A 32 15.66 25.91 -11.18
N ASN A 33 15.02 25.76 -12.34
CA ASN A 33 13.91 26.63 -12.71
C ASN A 33 12.75 26.44 -11.70
N PRO A 34 12.11 27.53 -11.19
CA PRO A 34 11.03 27.42 -10.20
C PRO A 34 9.87 26.50 -10.60
N ASP A 35 9.47 26.48 -11.88
CA ASP A 35 8.41 25.59 -12.38
C ASP A 35 8.86 24.13 -12.34
N THR A 36 10.09 23.86 -12.77
CA THR A 36 10.67 22.53 -12.73
C THR A 36 10.80 22.02 -11.31
N VAL A 37 11.30 22.84 -10.37
CA VAL A 37 11.42 22.48 -8.96
C VAL A 37 10.05 22.11 -8.39
N ARG A 38 9.02 22.92 -8.66
CA ARG A 38 7.64 22.61 -8.23
C ARG A 38 7.12 21.31 -8.82
N ALA A 39 7.34 21.07 -10.11
CA ALA A 39 6.94 19.84 -10.78
C ALA A 39 7.64 18.62 -10.17
N LEU A 40 8.95 18.73 -9.88
CA LEU A 40 9.73 17.68 -9.23
C LEU A 40 9.22 17.41 -7.81
N PHE A 41 8.87 18.42 -7.02
CA PHE A 41 8.26 18.23 -5.70
C PHE A 41 6.91 17.50 -5.77
N ILE A 42 6.08 17.82 -6.76
CA ILE A 42 4.81 17.08 -6.99
C ILE A 42 5.12 15.62 -7.35
N ALA A 43 6.11 15.39 -8.22
CA ALA A 43 6.54 14.05 -8.60
C ALA A 43 7.06 13.24 -7.39
N VAL A 44 7.85 13.85 -6.50
CA VAL A 44 8.31 13.22 -5.24
C VAL A 44 7.11 12.76 -4.41
N LYS A 45 6.11 13.63 -4.18
CA LYS A 45 4.90 13.26 -3.43
C LYS A 45 4.12 12.10 -4.08
N GLY A 46 4.07 12.07 -5.41
CA GLY A 46 3.49 10.96 -6.17
C GLY A 46 4.25 9.65 -5.96
N LEU A 47 5.58 9.69 -6.04
CA LEU A 47 6.45 8.54 -5.81
C LEU A 47 6.37 8.04 -4.36
N GLU A 48 6.24 8.92 -3.38
CA GLU A 48 5.99 8.53 -1.99
C GLU A 48 4.66 7.78 -1.83
N ARG A 49 3.62 8.19 -2.56
CA ARG A 49 2.32 7.49 -2.55
C ARG A 49 2.45 6.11 -3.19
N LEU A 50 3.20 5.99 -4.28
CA LEU A 50 3.48 4.72 -4.93
C LEU A 50 4.28 3.78 -4.01
N GLU A 51 5.35 4.26 -3.38
CA GLU A 51 6.17 3.48 -2.43
C GLU A 51 5.32 2.96 -1.26
N ARG A 52 4.43 3.81 -0.71
CA ARG A 52 3.48 3.39 0.33
C ARG A 52 2.49 2.34 -0.17
N TYR A 53 1.99 2.48 -1.40
CA TYR A 53 1.09 1.50 -2.00
C TYR A 53 1.78 0.15 -2.20
N GLU A 54 2.98 0.12 -2.77
CA GLU A 54 3.77 -1.11 -2.98
C GLU A 54 4.08 -1.79 -1.66
N THR A 55 4.51 -1.02 -0.65
CA THR A 55 4.77 -1.55 0.70
C THR A 55 3.51 -2.19 1.30
N ARG A 56 2.35 -1.54 1.15
CA ARG A 56 1.08 -2.09 1.62
C ARG A 56 0.69 -3.34 0.83
N ALA A 57 0.84 -3.32 -0.50
CA ALA A 57 0.50 -4.45 -1.36
C ALA A 57 1.32 -5.69 -1.01
N LEU A 58 2.61 -5.53 -0.68
CA LEU A 58 3.47 -6.63 -0.21
C LEU A 58 3.04 -7.22 1.14
N GLN A 59 2.33 -6.44 1.97
CA GLN A 59 1.84 -6.90 3.27
C GLN A 59 0.38 -7.38 3.23
N LEU A 60 -0.30 -7.27 2.09
CA LEU A 60 -1.66 -7.76 1.98
C LEU A 60 -1.66 -9.29 1.91
N PRO A 61 -2.56 -9.94 2.67
CA PRO A 61 -2.80 -11.37 2.54
C PRO A 61 -3.22 -11.75 1.10
N GLU A 62 -2.92 -12.99 0.68
CA GLU A 62 -3.11 -13.48 -0.69
C GLU A 62 -4.52 -13.27 -1.26
N ASN A 63 -5.55 -13.33 -0.40
CA ASN A 63 -6.95 -13.18 -0.81
C ASN A 63 -7.50 -11.77 -0.51
N ALA A 64 -6.67 -10.80 -0.14
CA ALA A 64 -7.10 -9.42 0.02
C ALA A 64 -7.74 -8.87 -1.28
N GLY A 65 -8.96 -8.34 -1.17
CA GLY A 65 -9.69 -7.77 -2.30
C GLY A 65 -10.29 -8.79 -3.28
N LYS A 66 -9.99 -10.09 -3.16
CA LYS A 66 -10.67 -11.12 -3.96
C LYS A 66 -12.12 -11.25 -3.54
N SER A 67 -13.00 -11.59 -4.48
CA SER A 67 -14.39 -11.96 -4.18
C SER A 67 -14.42 -13.16 -3.22
N TRP A 68 -15.48 -13.22 -2.42
CA TRP A 68 -15.79 -14.37 -1.57
C TRP A 68 -16.63 -15.37 -2.37
N THR A 69 -16.32 -16.65 -2.26
CA THR A 69 -17.15 -17.73 -2.83
C THR A 69 -18.11 -18.25 -1.77
N ASP A 70 -19.18 -18.92 -2.20
CA ASP A 70 -20.18 -19.49 -1.28
C ASP A 70 -19.55 -20.58 -0.38
N GLU A 71 -18.58 -21.34 -0.89
CA GLU A 71 -17.83 -22.33 -0.11
C GLU A 71 -16.92 -21.67 0.92
N GLU A 72 -16.29 -20.55 0.57
CA GLU A 72 -15.46 -19.78 1.50
C GLU A 72 -16.33 -19.20 2.64
N ASP A 73 -17.54 -18.74 2.32
CA ASP A 73 -18.50 -18.27 3.32
C ASP A 73 -18.95 -19.39 4.26
N GLU A 74 -19.31 -20.55 3.72
CA GLU A 74 -19.76 -21.69 4.53
C GLU A 74 -18.65 -22.14 5.49
N THR A 75 -17.40 -22.22 4.99
CA THR A 75 -16.24 -22.59 5.82
C THR A 75 -15.93 -21.54 6.88
N LEU A 76 -16.02 -20.25 6.54
CA LEU A 76 -15.85 -19.13 7.47
C LEU A 76 -16.90 -19.19 8.60
N ALA A 77 -18.19 -19.29 8.22
CA ALA A 77 -19.32 -19.31 9.15
C ALA A 77 -19.20 -20.47 10.14
N LYS A 78 -19.00 -21.69 9.64
CA LYS A 78 -18.82 -22.89 10.48
C LYS A 78 -17.64 -22.76 11.44
N ALA A 79 -16.51 -22.24 10.96
CA ALA A 79 -15.33 -22.08 11.79
C ALA A 79 -15.54 -21.03 12.90
N TYR A 80 -16.23 -19.93 12.59
CA TYR A 80 -16.57 -18.90 13.57
C TYR A 80 -17.53 -19.42 14.65
N GLU A 81 -18.59 -20.13 14.25
CA GLU A 81 -19.55 -20.75 15.18
C GLU A 81 -18.90 -21.77 16.12
N ASN A 82 -17.86 -22.46 15.65
CA ASN A 82 -17.03 -23.36 16.46
C ASN A 82 -16.04 -22.63 17.38
N GLY A 83 -16.14 -21.31 17.52
CA GLY A 83 -15.32 -20.50 18.44
C GLY A 83 -13.94 -20.12 17.89
N THR A 84 -13.68 -20.29 16.59
CA THR A 84 -12.41 -19.85 16.00
C THR A 84 -12.33 -18.32 16.02
N SER A 85 -11.22 -17.78 16.55
CA SER A 85 -11.05 -16.33 16.64
C SER A 85 -10.89 -15.67 15.27
N ILE A 86 -11.30 -14.39 15.16
CA ILE A 86 -11.15 -13.57 13.93
C ILE A 86 -9.71 -13.60 13.40
N LYS A 87 -8.72 -13.52 14.28
CA LYS A 87 -7.30 -13.58 13.92
C LYS A 87 -6.90 -14.92 13.27
N GLN A 88 -7.39 -16.04 13.81
CA GLN A 88 -7.14 -17.36 13.23
C GLN A 88 -7.85 -17.53 11.89
N LEU A 89 -9.09 -17.03 11.78
CA LEU A 89 -9.85 -17.02 10.53
C LEU A 89 -9.15 -16.19 9.45
N ALA A 90 -8.63 -15.01 9.80
CA ALA A 90 -7.85 -14.16 8.89
C ALA A 90 -6.64 -14.90 8.30
N SER A 91 -5.87 -15.57 9.15
CA SER A 91 -4.74 -16.40 8.72
C SER A 91 -5.18 -17.57 7.83
N ARG A 92 -6.24 -18.29 8.21
CA ARG A 92 -6.74 -19.47 7.46
C ARG A 92 -7.26 -19.12 6.07
N HIS A 93 -8.04 -18.04 5.98
CA HIS A 93 -8.61 -17.55 4.72
C HIS A 93 -7.63 -16.69 3.92
N LYS A 94 -6.44 -16.41 4.47
CA LYS A 94 -5.45 -15.49 3.90
C LYS A 94 -6.08 -14.14 3.56
N ARG A 95 -6.83 -13.58 4.49
CA ARG A 95 -7.51 -12.28 4.40
C ARG A 95 -7.18 -11.42 5.62
N THR A 96 -7.49 -10.13 5.56
CA THR A 96 -7.32 -9.23 6.71
C THR A 96 -8.40 -9.47 7.76
N GLU A 97 -8.11 -9.20 9.03
CA GLU A 97 -9.11 -9.31 10.12
C GLU A 97 -10.34 -8.44 9.85
N GLY A 98 -10.16 -7.23 9.34
CA GLY A 98 -11.27 -6.36 8.93
C GLY A 98 -12.12 -6.95 7.79
N SER A 99 -11.51 -7.66 6.83
CA SER A 99 -12.25 -8.37 5.78
C SER A 99 -13.07 -9.53 6.35
N ILE A 100 -12.55 -10.24 7.36
CA ILE A 100 -13.25 -11.32 8.05
C ILE A 100 -14.44 -10.75 8.83
N GLN A 101 -14.22 -9.70 9.63
CA GLN A 101 -15.28 -9.02 10.38
C GLN A 101 -16.40 -8.54 9.47
N ALA A 102 -16.06 -7.81 8.41
CA ALA A 102 -17.04 -7.32 7.44
C ALA A 102 -17.85 -8.46 6.81
N ARG A 103 -17.21 -9.60 6.52
CA ARG A 103 -17.91 -10.75 5.96
C ARG A 103 -18.82 -11.44 6.98
N LEU A 104 -18.38 -11.60 8.22
CA LEU A 104 -19.20 -12.15 9.30
C LEU A 104 -20.42 -11.27 9.60
N ILE A 105 -20.30 -9.94 9.51
CA ILE A 105 -21.45 -9.03 9.59
C ILE A 105 -22.41 -9.29 8.43
N LYS A 106 -21.90 -9.41 7.20
CA LYS A 106 -22.72 -9.68 6.01
C LYS A 106 -23.43 -11.05 6.05
N LEU A 107 -22.85 -12.01 6.77
CA LEU A 107 -23.42 -13.34 7.01
C LEU A 107 -24.29 -13.40 8.29
N ASP A 108 -24.58 -12.26 8.91
CA ASP A 108 -25.35 -12.12 10.14
C ASP A 108 -24.80 -12.95 11.32
N LYS A 109 -23.48 -13.21 11.34
CA LYS A 109 -22.80 -13.95 12.42
C LYS A 109 -22.36 -13.05 13.57
N ILE A 110 -22.16 -11.75 13.30
CA ILE A 110 -21.85 -10.73 14.30
C ILE A 110 -22.59 -9.44 13.98
N LEU A 111 -22.82 -8.60 15.00
CA LEU A 111 -23.40 -7.27 14.83
C LEU A 111 -22.31 -6.23 14.58
N PHE A 112 -22.73 -5.08 14.02
CA PHE A 112 -21.89 -3.88 14.01
C PHE A 112 -21.71 -3.41 15.46
N VAL A 113 -20.47 -3.36 15.94
CA VAL A 113 -20.12 -2.86 17.28
C VAL A 113 -19.29 -1.60 17.12
#